data_AF-A0A1F5FEV2-F1
#
_entry.id   AF-A0A1F5FEV2-F1
#
_cell.length_a   1.000
_cell.length_b   1.000
_cell.length_c   1.000
_cell.angle_alpha   90.00
_cell.angle_beta   90.00
_cell.angle_gamma   90.00
#
_symmetry.space_group_name_H-M   'P 1'
#
loop_
_entity.id
_entity.type
_entity.pdbx_description
1 polymer ?
#
loop_
_entity_poly.entity_id
_entity_poly.type
_entity_poly.pdbx_seq_one_letter_code
_entity_poly.pdbx_strand_id
1 'polypeptide(L)'
;MAERLAERLKVWFVDDERERHEEFDRRHGARYDVRHFLRPDEVLAALENGDKPDLLLSDIFFLREEAGDRVAEMQRESREIEERLATFARRYTEVYAPEGLELAARLRRERRPFPNVVYSSKAAILLDERGFSRIAHETGPVWILKGREDAEAEQLKIESVDLGWNWRRRYLQVKGLLAIVAIAAMAVGWFLGMLLGRVM
;
A
#
# COMPACT_ATOMS: atom_id res chain seq x y z
N MET A 1 10.81 28.08 19.04
CA MET A 1 10.68 26.64 18.73
C MET A 1 11.06 26.48 17.27
N ALA A 2 12.34 26.20 17.06
CA ALA A 2 12.90 25.99 15.73
C ALA A 2 12.20 24.82 15.04
N GLU A 3 11.96 24.98 13.74
CA GLU A 3 11.60 23.89 12.83
C GLU A 3 12.50 22.68 13.13
N ARG A 4 11.92 21.61 13.69
CA ARG A 4 12.44 20.29 13.37
C ARG A 4 12.25 20.17 11.86
N LEU A 5 13.30 20.45 11.09
CA LEU A 5 13.44 19.92 9.74
C LEU A 5 12.98 18.47 9.84
N ALA A 6 11.88 18.12 9.17
CA ALA A 6 11.29 16.80 9.29
C ALA A 6 12.39 15.78 8.98
N GLU A 7 12.91 15.12 10.01
CA GLU A 7 13.97 14.13 9.85
C GLU A 7 13.47 13.10 8.84
N ARG A 8 14.24 12.91 7.79
CA ARG A 8 13.88 11.97 6.73
C ARG A 8 13.87 10.57 7.34
N LEU A 9 12.80 9.82 7.07
CA LEU A 9 12.63 8.47 7.58
C LEU A 9 13.79 7.60 7.10
N LYS A 10 14.42 6.86 8.03
CA LYS A 10 15.54 5.97 7.76
C LYS A 10 15.02 4.67 7.20
N VAL A 11 15.28 4.45 5.90
CA VAL A 11 14.86 3.24 5.18
C VAL A 11 16.09 2.39 4.92
N TRP A 12 16.05 1.13 5.33
CA TRP A 12 17.01 0.14 4.88
C TRP A 12 16.40 -0.65 3.73
N PHE A 13 17.14 -0.77 2.62
CA PHE A 13 16.71 -1.52 1.45
C PHE A 13 17.71 -2.64 1.15
N VAL A 14 17.22 -3.87 1.09
CA VAL A 14 18.02 -5.09 0.96
C VAL A 14 17.62 -5.80 -0.32
N ASP A 15 18.54 -5.88 -1.26
CA ASP A 15 18.33 -6.44 -2.60
C ASP A 15 19.71 -6.79 -3.17
N ASP A 16 19.91 -7.96 -3.78
CA ASP A 16 21.19 -8.36 -4.35
C ASP A 16 21.48 -7.71 -5.71
N GLU A 17 20.48 -7.10 -6.35
CA GLU A 17 20.62 -6.38 -7.60
C GLU A 17 20.94 -4.88 -7.38
N ARG A 18 22.19 -4.48 -7.61
CA ARG A 18 22.63 -3.06 -7.49
C ARG A 18 21.79 -2.09 -8.33
N GLU A 19 21.33 -2.52 -9.51
CA GLU A 19 20.49 -1.69 -10.38
C GLU A 19 19.17 -1.30 -9.69
N ARG A 20 18.63 -2.16 -8.82
CA ARG A 20 17.44 -1.88 -8.01
C ARG A 20 17.69 -0.81 -6.97
N HIS A 21 18.87 -0.80 -6.34
CA HIS A 21 19.28 0.26 -5.40
C HIS A 21 19.30 1.62 -6.10
N GLU A 22 19.92 1.69 -7.28
CA GLU A 22 20.00 2.92 -8.07
C GLU A 22 18.61 3.40 -8.56
N GLU A 23 17.75 2.46 -8.97
CA GLU A 23 16.36 2.76 -9.32
C GLU A 23 15.59 3.31 -8.12
N PHE A 24 15.76 2.71 -6.94
CA PHE A 24 15.12 3.15 -5.71
C PHE A 24 15.59 4.56 -5.32
N ASP A 25 16.89 4.84 -5.35
CA ASP A 25 17.43 6.16 -5.02
C ASP A 25 16.94 7.24 -5.97
N ARG A 26 16.89 6.97 -7.28
CA ARG A 26 16.34 7.93 -8.26
C ARG A 26 14.89 8.28 -7.96
N ARG A 27 14.08 7.32 -7.50
CA ARG A 27 12.65 7.51 -7.23
C ARG A 27 12.36 8.08 -5.85
N HIS A 28 13.16 7.72 -4.86
CA HIS A 28 12.81 7.87 -3.44
C HIS A 28 13.91 8.52 -2.59
N GLY A 29 15.14 8.61 -3.11
CA GLY A 29 16.31 9.17 -2.44
C GLY A 29 16.25 10.68 -2.20
N ALA A 30 15.18 11.38 -2.62
CA ALA A 30 14.87 12.75 -2.18
C ALA A 30 13.96 12.80 -0.93
N ARG A 31 13.27 11.70 -0.61
CA ARG A 31 12.27 11.62 0.48
C ARG A 31 12.78 10.88 1.71
N TYR A 32 13.65 9.88 1.53
CA TYR A 32 14.10 8.99 2.61
C TYR A 32 15.61 8.97 2.78
N ASP A 33 16.09 8.83 4.00
CA ASP A 33 17.50 8.53 4.24
C ASP A 33 17.71 7.02 4.01
N VAL A 34 18.23 6.65 2.85
CA VAL A 34 18.27 5.25 2.39
C VAL A 34 19.66 4.66 2.62
N ARG A 35 19.70 3.49 3.28
CA ARG A 35 20.90 2.66 3.38
C ARG A 35 20.65 1.34 2.66
N HIS A 36 21.50 1.02 1.70
CA HIS A 36 21.39 -0.20 0.92
C HIS A 36 22.24 -1.32 1.49
N PHE A 37 21.75 -2.55 1.37
CA PHE A 37 22.43 -3.78 1.73
C PHE A 37 22.28 -4.76 0.58
N LEU A 38 23.34 -5.48 0.23
CA LEU A 38 23.27 -6.47 -0.85
C LEU A 38 22.87 -7.84 -0.34
N ARG A 39 23.04 -8.06 0.97
CA ARG A 39 22.88 -9.37 1.57
C ARG A 39 22.22 -9.25 2.96
N PRO A 40 21.42 -10.25 3.37
CA PRO A 40 20.77 -10.24 4.68
C PRO A 40 21.73 -10.22 5.88
N ASP A 41 22.92 -10.83 5.77
CA ASP A 41 23.93 -10.86 6.83
C ASP A 41 24.44 -9.45 7.18
N GLU A 42 24.55 -8.56 6.19
CA GLU A 42 24.96 -7.17 6.39
C GLU A 42 23.92 -6.37 7.21
N VAL A 43 22.65 -6.70 7.02
CA VAL A 43 21.53 -6.11 7.79
C VAL A 43 21.58 -6.59 9.23
N LEU A 44 21.75 -7.89 9.44
CA LEU A 44 21.85 -8.47 10.77
C LEU A 44 23.04 -7.90 11.54
N ALA A 45 24.21 -7.81 10.90
CA ALA A 45 25.39 -7.18 11.49
C ALA A 45 25.15 -5.70 11.85
N ALA A 46 24.44 -4.93 11.01
CA ALA A 46 24.09 -3.56 11.33
C ALA A 46 23.15 -3.46 12.55
N LEU A 47 22.16 -4.35 12.66
CA LEU A 47 21.26 -4.43 13.82
C LEU A 47 22.02 -4.79 15.10
N GLU A 48 22.96 -5.75 15.03
CA GLU A 48 23.79 -6.17 16.16
C GLU A 48 24.71 -5.05 16.67
N ASN A 49 25.19 -4.18 15.76
CA ASN A 49 25.98 -3.01 16.10
C ASN A 49 25.15 -1.85 16.70
N GLY A 50 23.83 -2.03 16.84
CA GLY A 50 22.94 -1.06 17.47
C GLY A 50 22.32 -0.04 16.50
N ASP A 51 22.62 -0.11 15.21
CA ASP A 51 21.93 0.70 14.20
C ASP A 51 20.49 0.18 14.01
N LYS A 52 19.53 1.08 13.78
CA LYS A 52 18.12 0.70 13.55
C LYS A 52 17.47 1.54 12.45
N PRO A 53 16.75 0.92 11.49
CA PRO A 53 15.91 1.64 10.56
C PRO A 53 14.54 1.98 11.17
N ASP A 54 13.87 2.96 10.58
CA ASP A 54 12.43 3.16 10.78
C ASP A 54 11.60 2.19 9.91
N LEU A 55 12.16 1.77 8.76
CA LEU A 55 11.55 0.84 7.81
C LEU A 55 12.62 -0.05 7.17
N LEU A 56 12.40 -1.36 7.16
CA LEU A 56 13.21 -2.34 6.43
C LEU A 56 12.40 -2.85 5.23
N LEU A 57 12.95 -2.65 4.03
CA LEU A 57 12.48 -3.23 2.78
C LEU A 57 13.45 -4.34 2.40
N SER A 58 12.97 -5.57 2.30
CA SER A 58 13.79 -6.72 1.92
C SER A 58 13.17 -7.40 0.73
N ASP A 59 13.97 -7.65 -0.29
CA ASP A 59 13.62 -8.66 -1.26
C ASP A 59 13.53 -10.03 -0.58
N ILE A 60 12.78 -10.94 -1.20
CA ILE A 60 12.52 -12.28 -0.67
C ILE A 60 13.51 -13.31 -1.26
N PHE A 61 14.03 -13.07 -2.46
CA PHE A 61 14.77 -14.07 -3.24
C PHE A 61 16.19 -13.61 -3.57
N PHE A 62 17.12 -13.93 -2.68
CA PHE A 62 18.54 -13.68 -2.91
C PHE A 62 19.20 -14.80 -3.70
N LEU A 63 20.15 -14.42 -4.56
CA LEU A 63 20.99 -15.36 -5.28
C LEU A 63 21.83 -16.22 -4.31
N ARG A 64 21.80 -17.53 -4.53
CA ARG A 64 22.69 -18.46 -3.82
C ARG A 64 24.08 -18.41 -4.45
N GLU A 65 25.12 -18.42 -3.63
CA GLU A 65 26.53 -18.41 -4.10
C GLU A 65 26.83 -19.54 -5.11
N GLU A 66 26.16 -20.69 -4.95
CA GLU A 66 26.32 -21.88 -5.80
C GLU A 66 25.53 -21.83 -7.11
N ALA A 67 24.76 -20.76 -7.38
CA ALA A 67 23.86 -20.72 -8.53
C ALA A 67 24.61 -20.69 -9.88
N GLY A 68 25.82 -20.11 -9.92
CA GLY A 68 26.72 -20.14 -11.08
C GLY A 68 26.02 -19.83 -12.41
N ASP A 69 26.24 -20.68 -13.41
CA ASP A 69 25.67 -20.50 -14.76
C ASP A 69 24.14 -20.69 -14.83
N ARG A 70 23.52 -21.28 -13.78
CA ARG A 70 22.06 -21.52 -13.75
C ARG A 70 21.28 -20.22 -13.66
N VAL A 71 21.91 -19.13 -13.20
CA VAL A 71 21.28 -17.80 -13.11
C VAL A 71 20.83 -17.31 -14.48
N ALA A 72 21.70 -17.40 -15.49
CA ALA A 72 21.38 -16.96 -16.84
C ALA A 72 20.29 -17.82 -17.52
N GLU A 73 20.19 -19.08 -17.13
CA GLU A 73 19.10 -19.98 -17.55
C GLU A 73 17.78 -19.58 -16.88
N MET A 74 17.75 -19.45 -15.55
CA MET A 74 16.57 -19.04 -14.80
C MET A 74 16.07 -17.64 -15.20
N GLN A 75 16.97 -16.70 -15.47
CA GLN A 75 16.60 -15.37 -15.98
C GLN A 75 15.97 -15.45 -17.37
N ARG A 76 16.44 -16.35 -18.25
CA ARG A 76 15.80 -16.59 -19.55
C ARG A 76 14.42 -17.21 -19.39
N GLU A 77 14.32 -18.27 -18.59
CA GLU A 77 13.03 -18.92 -18.31
C GLU A 77 12.02 -17.96 -17.71
N SER A 78 12.45 -17.11 -16.76
CA SER A 78 11.61 -16.09 -16.15
C SER A 78 11.07 -15.12 -17.20
N ARG A 79 11.92 -14.62 -18.11
CA ARG A 79 11.49 -13.73 -19.20
C ARG A 79 10.51 -14.44 -20.16
N GLU A 80 10.78 -15.69 -20.52
CA GLU A 80 9.87 -16.47 -21.36
C GLU A 80 8.50 -16.68 -20.69
N ILE A 81 8.48 -16.94 -19.39
CA ILE A 81 7.24 -17.06 -18.61
C ILE A 81 6.50 -15.73 -18.60
N GLU A 82 7.18 -14.60 -18.35
CA GLU A 82 6.59 -13.27 -18.38
C GLU A 82 5.96 -12.95 -19.73
N GLU A 83 6.66 -13.21 -20.84
CA GLU A 83 6.14 -12.99 -22.20
C GLU A 83 4.91 -13.86 -22.50
N ARG A 84 4.94 -15.12 -22.05
CA ARG A 84 3.81 -16.05 -22.18
C ARG A 84 2.62 -15.58 -21.37
N LEU A 85 2.83 -15.12 -20.14
CA LEU A 85 1.77 -14.59 -19.29
C LEU A 85 1.17 -13.30 -19.87
N ALA A 86 2.00 -12.38 -20.38
CA ALA A 86 1.54 -11.18 -21.06
C ALA A 86 0.70 -11.50 -22.31
N THR A 87 1.12 -12.48 -23.10
CA THR A 87 0.37 -12.95 -24.27
C THR A 87 -0.95 -13.61 -23.87
N PHE A 88 -0.93 -14.44 -22.82
CA PHE A 88 -2.15 -15.04 -22.26
C PHE A 88 -3.12 -13.97 -21.76
N ALA A 89 -2.64 -12.98 -21.00
CA ALA A 89 -3.45 -11.90 -20.47
C ALA A 89 -4.14 -11.11 -21.59
N ARG A 90 -3.41 -10.75 -22.65
CA ARG A 90 -3.97 -10.08 -23.83
C ARG A 90 -5.09 -10.90 -24.48
N ARG A 91 -4.84 -12.17 -24.78
CA ARG A 91 -5.85 -13.08 -25.36
C ARG A 91 -7.05 -13.27 -24.43
N TYR A 92 -6.82 -13.34 -23.13
CA TYR A 92 -7.90 -13.46 -22.16
C TYR A 92 -8.82 -12.24 -22.20
N THR A 93 -8.26 -11.03 -22.30
CA THR A 93 -9.04 -9.79 -22.40
C THR A 93 -9.76 -9.59 -23.73
N GLU A 94 -9.34 -10.29 -24.79
CA GLU A 94 -10.08 -10.34 -26.07
C GLU A 94 -11.37 -11.17 -25.95
N VAL A 95 -11.38 -12.18 -25.07
CA VAL A 95 -12.51 -13.10 -24.89
C VAL A 95 -13.41 -12.69 -23.71
N TYR A 96 -12.82 -12.15 -22.64
CA TYR A 96 -13.52 -11.81 -21.41
C TYR A 96 -13.41 -10.32 -21.11
N ALA A 97 -14.56 -9.66 -21.00
CA ALA A 97 -14.63 -8.28 -20.55
C ALA A 97 -14.34 -8.17 -19.03
N PRO A 98 -13.58 -7.16 -18.56
CA PRO A 98 -13.27 -6.98 -17.15
C PRO A 98 -14.42 -6.30 -16.37
N GLU A 99 -15.66 -6.77 -16.55
CA GLU A 99 -16.87 -6.12 -16.00
C GLU A 99 -16.83 -5.93 -14.48
N GLY A 100 -16.22 -6.86 -13.74
CA GLY A 100 -16.04 -6.74 -12.29
C GLY A 100 -15.17 -5.54 -11.89
N LEU A 101 -14.18 -5.17 -12.70
CA LEU A 101 -13.36 -3.98 -12.48
C LEU A 101 -14.15 -2.71 -12.79
N GLU A 102 -14.94 -2.74 -13.87
CA GLU A 102 -15.79 -1.61 -14.22
C GLU A 102 -16.83 -1.33 -13.13
N LEU A 103 -17.47 -2.37 -12.60
CA LEU A 103 -18.37 -2.28 -11.46
C LEU A 103 -17.68 -1.64 -10.25
N ALA A 104 -16.49 -2.13 -9.89
CA ALA A 104 -15.76 -1.60 -8.75
C ALA A 104 -15.37 -0.12 -8.93
N ALA A 105 -14.94 0.28 -10.13
CA ALA A 105 -14.64 1.67 -10.47
C ALA A 105 -15.89 2.58 -10.46
N ARG A 106 -17.05 2.07 -10.88
CA ARG A 106 -18.33 2.79 -10.80
C ARG A 106 -18.77 2.97 -9.34
N LEU A 107 -18.75 1.91 -8.54
CA LEU A 107 -19.11 1.95 -7.11
C LEU A 107 -18.28 2.98 -6.32
N ARG A 108 -16.98 3.10 -6.63
CA ARG A 108 -16.12 4.12 -6.02
C ARG A 108 -16.48 5.53 -6.44
N ARG A 109 -16.79 5.76 -7.73
CA ARG A 109 -17.21 7.07 -8.26
C ARG A 109 -18.55 7.53 -7.67
N GLU A 110 -19.47 6.61 -7.45
CA GLU A 110 -20.76 6.87 -6.81
C GLU A 110 -20.64 7.19 -5.30
N ARG A 111 -19.41 7.24 -4.74
CA ARG A 111 -19.13 7.51 -3.32
C ARG A 111 -19.93 6.60 -2.39
N ARG A 112 -20.14 5.34 -2.78
CA ARG A 112 -20.88 4.39 -1.94
C ARG A 112 -20.09 4.08 -0.66
N PRO A 113 -20.75 4.08 0.51
CA PRO A 113 -20.08 4.00 1.81
C PRO A 113 -19.93 2.56 2.28
N PHE A 114 -19.46 1.65 1.41
CA PHE A 114 -19.20 0.28 1.84
C PHE A 114 -17.88 -0.24 1.29
N PRO A 115 -17.19 -1.11 2.04
CA PRO A 115 -15.96 -1.74 1.58
C PRO A 115 -16.25 -2.62 0.36
N ASN A 116 -15.42 -2.50 -0.68
CA ASN A 116 -15.47 -3.34 -1.87
C ASN A 116 -14.16 -4.14 -1.96
N VAL A 117 -14.27 -5.44 -2.19
CA VAL A 117 -13.14 -6.37 -2.27
C VAL A 117 -13.20 -7.07 -3.62
N VAL A 118 -12.10 -7.05 -4.36
CA VAL A 118 -12.01 -7.79 -5.62
C VAL A 118 -11.65 -9.24 -5.32
N TYR A 119 -12.54 -10.17 -5.68
CA TYR A 119 -12.36 -11.61 -5.48
C TYR A 119 -12.16 -12.33 -6.82
N SER A 120 -10.92 -12.73 -7.13
CA SER A 120 -10.57 -13.25 -8.45
C SER A 120 -9.56 -14.39 -8.39
N SER A 121 -9.72 -15.41 -9.24
CA SER A 121 -8.73 -16.50 -9.37
C SER A 121 -7.56 -16.15 -10.29
N LYS A 122 -7.72 -15.13 -11.14
CA LYS A 122 -6.80 -14.81 -12.24
C LYS A 122 -6.20 -13.41 -12.17
N ALA A 123 -6.57 -12.60 -11.18
CA ALA A 123 -6.11 -11.21 -11.07
C ALA A 123 -4.59 -11.09 -11.04
N ALA A 124 -3.89 -11.96 -10.30
CA ALA A 124 -2.42 -11.97 -10.22
C ALA A 124 -1.71 -12.21 -11.56
N ILE A 125 -2.38 -12.85 -12.53
CA ILE A 125 -1.80 -13.18 -13.84
C ILE A 125 -2.23 -12.16 -14.90
N LEU A 126 -3.47 -11.66 -14.82
CA LEU A 126 -4.08 -10.84 -15.86
C LEU A 126 -3.76 -9.35 -15.73
N LEU A 127 -3.30 -8.92 -14.57
CA LEU A 127 -2.99 -7.52 -14.30
C LEU A 127 -1.48 -7.38 -14.24
N ASP A 128 -0.92 -6.54 -15.10
CA ASP A 128 0.45 -6.08 -14.98
C ASP A 128 0.60 -5.15 -13.78
N GLU A 129 1.83 -4.79 -13.38
CA GLU A 129 2.06 -3.89 -12.24
C GLU A 129 1.32 -2.55 -12.36
N ARG A 130 1.20 -2.03 -13.60
CA ARG A 130 0.46 -0.79 -13.89
C ARG A 130 -1.04 -1.00 -13.76
N GLY A 131 -1.56 -2.14 -14.20
CA GLY A 131 -2.94 -2.58 -14.02
C GLY A 131 -3.28 -2.73 -12.55
N PHE A 132 -2.44 -3.41 -11.77
CA PHE A 132 -2.61 -3.53 -10.32
C PHE A 132 -2.63 -2.17 -9.62
N SER A 133 -1.68 -1.29 -9.93
CA SER A 133 -1.61 0.05 -9.31
C SER A 133 -2.81 0.92 -9.69
N ARG A 134 -3.16 0.97 -10.98
CA ARG A 134 -4.32 1.71 -11.49
C ARG A 134 -5.61 1.19 -10.88
N ILE A 135 -5.79 -0.13 -10.88
CA ILE A 135 -7.02 -0.74 -10.38
C ILE A 135 -7.08 -0.63 -8.86
N ALA A 136 -6.01 -0.85 -8.11
CA ALA A 136 -5.98 -0.59 -6.66
C ALA A 136 -6.36 0.88 -6.35
N HIS A 137 -5.89 1.83 -7.17
CA HIS A 137 -6.30 3.22 -7.09
C HIS A 137 -7.76 3.47 -7.51
N GLU A 138 -8.39 2.62 -8.34
CA GLU A 138 -9.77 2.77 -8.82
C GLU A 138 -10.80 1.93 -8.05
N THR A 139 -10.42 0.81 -7.43
CA THR A 139 -11.32 -0.19 -6.81
C THR A 139 -11.12 -0.33 -5.31
N GLY A 140 -9.98 0.12 -4.79
CA GLY A 140 -9.57 -0.05 -3.40
C GLY A 140 -8.43 -1.05 -3.26
N PRO A 141 -7.75 -1.07 -2.10
CA PRO A 141 -6.49 -1.78 -1.95
C PRO A 141 -6.63 -3.27 -1.64
N VAL A 142 -7.83 -3.78 -1.35
CA VAL A 142 -7.97 -5.17 -0.86
C VAL A 142 -8.43 -6.11 -1.96
N TRP A 143 -7.62 -7.14 -2.17
CA TRP A 143 -7.79 -8.18 -3.16
C TRP A 143 -7.69 -9.53 -2.48
N ILE A 144 -8.57 -10.45 -2.88
CA ILE A 144 -8.54 -11.84 -2.42
C ILE A 144 -8.39 -12.73 -3.65
N LEU A 145 -7.35 -13.56 -3.65
CA LEU A 145 -7.02 -14.45 -4.75
C LEU A 145 -7.64 -15.82 -4.51
N LYS A 146 -8.70 -16.15 -5.25
CA LYS A 146 -9.48 -17.38 -5.07
C LYS A 146 -8.57 -18.62 -5.07
N GLY A 147 -8.61 -19.39 -3.98
CA GLY A 147 -7.92 -20.67 -3.88
C GLY A 147 -6.39 -20.58 -3.81
N ARG A 148 -5.83 -19.39 -3.53
CA ARG A 148 -4.41 -19.21 -3.20
C ARG A 148 -4.15 -19.21 -1.70
N GLU A 149 -5.20 -19.04 -0.92
CA GLU A 149 -5.16 -18.91 0.53
C GLU A 149 -6.14 -19.90 1.14
N ASP A 150 -5.88 -20.35 2.36
CA ASP A 150 -6.88 -21.12 3.10
C ASP A 150 -8.05 -20.22 3.55
N ALA A 151 -9.11 -20.85 4.03
CA ALA A 151 -10.33 -20.15 4.42
C ALA A 151 -10.09 -19.16 5.58
N GLU A 152 -9.14 -19.45 6.47
CA GLU A 152 -8.82 -18.60 7.61
C GLU A 152 -8.10 -17.32 7.18
N ALA A 153 -7.12 -17.45 6.27
CA ALA A 153 -6.43 -16.31 5.67
C ALA A 153 -7.37 -15.44 4.81
N GLU A 154 -8.27 -16.06 4.02
CA GLU A 154 -9.31 -15.31 3.29
C GLU A 154 -10.21 -14.53 4.27
N GLN A 155 -10.63 -15.16 5.38
CA GLN A 155 -11.46 -14.53 6.41
C GLN A 155 -10.75 -13.34 7.08
N LEU A 156 -9.49 -13.50 7.48
CA LEU A 156 -8.71 -12.41 8.09
C LEU A 156 -8.58 -11.19 7.18
N LYS A 157 -8.43 -11.41 5.86
CA LYS A 157 -8.41 -10.31 4.89
C LYS A 157 -9.75 -9.60 4.82
N ILE A 158 -10.87 -10.34 4.76
CA ILE A 158 -12.21 -9.75 4.76
C ILE A 158 -12.42 -8.91 6.03
N GLU A 159 -12.06 -9.44 7.19
CA GLU A 159 -12.17 -8.76 8.48
C GLU A 159 -11.30 -7.50 8.54
N SER A 160 -10.08 -7.53 7.97
CA SER A 160 -9.21 -6.34 7.92
C SER A 160 -9.86 -5.17 7.16
N VAL A 161 -10.68 -5.45 6.15
CA VAL A 161 -11.40 -4.42 5.38
C VAL A 161 -12.51 -3.81 6.22
N ASP A 162 -13.25 -4.65 6.94
CA ASP A 162 -14.33 -4.21 7.83
C ASP A 162 -13.78 -3.39 9.01
N LEU A 163 -12.67 -3.83 9.63
CA LEU A 163 -12.01 -3.09 10.71
C LEU A 163 -11.51 -1.72 10.25
N GLY A 164 -10.83 -1.65 9.10
CA GLY A 164 -10.37 -0.38 8.52
C GLY A 164 -11.53 0.56 8.17
N TRP A 165 -12.64 0.00 7.66
CA TRP A 165 -13.86 0.74 7.37
C TRP A 165 -14.53 1.31 8.62
N ASN A 166 -14.73 0.47 9.63
CA ASN A 166 -15.37 0.84 10.90
C ASN A 166 -14.55 1.89 11.66
N TRP A 167 -13.22 1.81 11.62
CA TRP A 167 -12.35 2.83 12.22
C TRP A 167 -12.51 4.19 11.53
N ARG A 168 -12.51 4.25 10.19
CA ARG A 168 -12.72 5.51 9.45
C ARG A 168 -14.10 6.11 9.73
N ARG A 169 -15.14 5.29 9.80
CA ARG A 169 -16.50 5.75 10.12
C ARG A 169 -16.58 6.33 11.54
N ARG A 170 -16.01 5.63 12.52
CA ARG A 170 -15.91 6.12 13.91
C ARG A 170 -15.12 7.43 14.00
N TYR A 171 -13.99 7.52 13.31
CA TYR A 171 -13.18 8.74 13.28
C TYR A 171 -13.94 9.94 12.72
N LEU A 172 -14.68 9.76 11.62
CA LEU A 172 -15.52 10.82 11.05
C LEU A 172 -16.67 11.22 11.99
N GLN A 173 -17.29 10.26 12.67
CA GLN A 173 -18.32 10.53 13.67
C GLN A 173 -17.75 11.34 14.85
N VAL A 174 -16.58 10.96 15.38
CA VAL A 174 -15.92 11.69 16.47
C VAL A 174 -15.55 13.10 16.03
N LYS A 175 -14.98 13.28 14.83
CA LYS A 175 -14.69 14.62 14.29
C LYS A 175 -15.94 15.47 14.10
N GLY A 176 -17.02 14.88 13.58
CA GLY A 176 -18.31 15.56 13.45
C GLY A 176 -18.86 16.01 14.80
N LEU A 177 -18.81 15.13 15.81
CA LEU A 177 -19.21 15.45 17.18
C LEU A 177 -18.38 16.62 17.76
N LEU A 178 -17.05 16.57 17.60
CA LEU A 178 -16.16 17.64 18.06
C LEU A 178 -16.46 18.97 17.38
N ALA A 179 -16.76 18.97 16.08
CA ALA A 179 -17.16 20.18 15.35
C ALA A 179 -18.48 20.76 15.88
N ILE A 180 -19.47 19.91 16.16
CA ILE A 180 -20.75 20.33 16.75
C ILE A 180 -20.53 20.95 18.14
N VAL A 181 -19.72 20.32 18.98
CA VAL A 181 -19.38 20.84 20.32
C VAL A 181 -18.69 22.19 20.23
N ALA A 182 -17.74 22.35 19.31
CA ALA A 182 -17.06 23.64 19.10
C ALA A 182 -18.04 24.74 18.65
N ILE A 183 -18.96 24.44 17.73
CA ILE A 183 -20.00 25.39 17.28
C ILE A 183 -20.91 25.79 18.44
N ALA A 184 -21.36 24.84 19.25
CA ALA A 184 -22.19 25.12 20.42
C ALA A 184 -21.47 26.00 21.44
N ALA A 185 -20.19 25.73 21.72
CA ALA A 185 -19.38 26.55 22.63
C ALA A 185 -19.21 28.00 22.12
N MET A 186 -18.99 28.18 20.81
CA MET A 186 -18.93 29.51 20.19
C MET A 186 -20.28 30.26 20.31
N ALA A 187 -21.41 29.56 20.09
CA ALA A 187 -22.73 30.16 20.21
C ALA A 187 -23.05 30.59 21.65
N VAL A 188 -22.70 29.76 22.64
CA VAL A 188 -22.84 30.09 24.07
C VAL A 188 -21.98 31.30 24.44
N GLY A 189 -20.72 31.32 24.01
CA GLY A 189 -19.82 32.44 24.23
C GLY A 189 -20.34 33.75 23.62
N TRP A 190 -20.85 33.70 22.40
CA TRP A 190 -21.47 34.84 21.73
C TRP A 190 -22.71 35.35 22.46
N PHE A 191 -23.59 34.44 22.91
CA PHE A 191 -24.80 34.78 23.66
C PHE A 191 -24.48 35.42 25.02
N LEU A 192 -23.52 34.85 25.77
CA LEU A 192 -23.05 35.42 27.04
C LEU A 192 -22.41 36.80 26.85
N GLY A 193 -21.61 36.99 25.80
CA GLY A 193 -21.04 38.29 25.46
C GLY A 193 -22.10 39.36 25.18
N MET A 194 -23.18 39.00 24.47
CA MET A 194 -24.30 39.92 24.25
C MET A 194 -25.07 40.27 25.53
N LEU A 195 -25.23 39.33 26.46
CA LEU A 195 -25.89 39.61 27.74
C LEU A 195 -25.06 40.54 28.61
N LEU A 196 -23.75 40.30 28.72
CA LEU A 196 -22.84 41.14 29.50
C LEU A 196 -22.71 42.56 28.92
N GLY A 197 -22.68 42.68 27.58
CA GLY A 197 -22.63 43.98 26.90
C GLY A 197 -23.90 44.84 27.05
N ARG A 198 -25.00 44.32 27.61
CA ARG A 198 -26.21 45.09 27.92
C ARG A 198 -26.28 45.57 29.38
N VAL A 199 -25.45 45.01 30.25
CA VAL A 199 -25.45 45.32 31.70
C VAL A 199 -24.39 46.37 32.04
N MET A 200 -23.39 46.56 31.18
CA MET A 200 -22.46 47.69 31.21
C MET A 200 -22.99 48.86 30.39
#